data_AF-A0A0C3D8J0-F1
#
_entry.id   AF-A0A0C3D8J0-F1
#
_cell.length_a   1.000
_cell.length_b   1.000
_cell.length_c   1.000
_cell.angle_alpha   90.00
_cell.angle_beta   90.00
_cell.angle_gamma   90.00
#
_symmetry.space_group_name_H-M   'P 1'
#
loop_
_entity.id
_entity.type
_entity.pdbx_description
1 polymer ?
#
loop_
_entity_poly.entity_id
_entity_poly.type
_entity_poly.pdbx_seq_one_letter_code
_entity_poly.pdbx_strand_id
1 'polypeptide(L)'
;MVRASSAIPRVIHEPDHGSSNAVTERISVMELHCRLGHISPAVAKRLAESGLISGLKIDLSANEPTFCESCVYAKATRKPIAKERIGERAEEFAEVHTDVWSPAPVETLYPFPPPEKQSVLGV
;
A
#
# COMPACT_ATOMS: atom_id res chain seq x y z
N MET A 1 -7.46 -2.66 35.56
CA MET A 1 -7.99 -3.05 34.24
C MET A 1 -6.81 -3.44 33.35
N VAL A 2 -6.41 -4.72 33.38
CA VAL A 2 -5.22 -5.22 32.68
C VAL A 2 -5.66 -5.68 31.29
N ARG A 3 -5.13 -5.07 30.22
CA ARG A 3 -5.38 -5.50 28.85
C ARG A 3 -4.61 -6.79 28.59
N ALA A 4 -5.31 -7.86 28.24
CA ALA A 4 -4.69 -9.08 27.74
C ALA A 4 -4.09 -8.80 26.35
N SER A 5 -2.79 -9.04 26.20
CA SER A 5 -2.10 -9.00 24.92
C SER A 5 -2.53 -10.20 24.09
N SER A 6 -3.33 -9.97 23.05
CA SER A 6 -3.72 -11.02 22.10
C SER A 6 -2.52 -11.39 21.25
N ALA A 7 -1.89 -12.54 21.51
CA ALA A 7 -0.86 -13.09 20.65
C ALA A 7 -1.52 -13.58 19.34
N ILE A 8 -0.95 -13.18 18.20
CA ILE A 8 -1.37 -13.67 16.89
C ILE A 8 -0.89 -15.13 16.77
N PRO A 9 -1.77 -16.10 16.50
CA PRO A 9 -1.34 -17.49 16.35
C PRO A 9 -0.47 -17.63 15.09
N ARG A 10 0.67 -18.32 15.25
CA ARG A 10 1.53 -18.72 14.13
C ARG A 10 0.82 -19.82 13.35
N VAL A 11 0.38 -19.50 12.13
CA VAL A 11 -0.16 -20.51 11.21
C VAL A 11 1.01 -21.38 10.73
N ILE A 12 0.98 -22.65 11.09
CA ILE A 12 1.89 -23.67 10.58
C ILE A 12 1.19 -24.29 9.37
N HIS A 13 1.76 -24.11 8.19
CA HIS A 13 1.33 -24.84 7.00
C HIS A 13 2.00 -26.22 7.04
N GLU A 14 1.20 -27.28 7.21
CA GLU A 14 1.66 -28.64 6.94
C GLU A 14 1.83 -28.82 5.42
N PRO A 15 2.91 -29.47 4.96
CA PRO A 15 3.10 -29.73 3.54
C PRO A 15 2.12 -30.80 3.08
N ASP A 16 1.17 -30.41 2.23
CA ASP A 16 0.30 -31.35 1.52
C ASP A 16 1.14 -32.19 0.54
N HIS A 17 1.20 -33.51 0.78
CA HIS A 17 1.95 -34.47 -0.03
C HIS A 17 1.15 -34.92 -1.27
N GLY A 18 0.41 -34.00 -1.88
CA GLY A 18 -0.17 -34.18 -3.21
C GLY A 18 0.94 -34.09 -4.27
N SER A 19 1.42 -35.24 -4.74
CA SER A 19 2.33 -35.33 -5.89
C SER A 19 1.62 -34.87 -7.16
N SER A 20 1.62 -33.56 -7.38
CA SER A 20 1.57 -32.99 -8.71
C SER A 20 3.01 -32.88 -9.20
N ASN A 21 3.28 -33.24 -10.46
CA ASN A 21 4.56 -32.90 -11.09
C ASN A 21 4.60 -31.39 -11.30
N ALA A 22 4.71 -30.64 -10.21
CA ALA A 22 4.80 -29.20 -10.24
C ALA A 22 6.14 -28.86 -10.87
N VAL A 23 6.09 -28.33 -12.09
CA VAL A 23 7.22 -27.60 -12.66
C VAL A 23 7.52 -26.50 -11.66
N THR A 24 8.55 -26.70 -10.84
CA THR A 24 9.03 -25.68 -9.91
C THR A 24 9.58 -24.55 -10.75
N GLU A 25 8.78 -23.50 -10.92
CA GLU A 25 9.14 -22.31 -11.67
C GLU A 25 10.42 -21.72 -11.05
N ARG A 26 11.42 -21.45 -11.89
CA ARG A 26 12.65 -20.78 -11.48
C ARG A 26 12.50 -19.29 -11.75
N ILE A 27 12.60 -18.47 -10.71
CA ILE A 27 12.44 -17.01 -10.80
C ILE A 27 13.65 -16.29 -10.20
N SER A 28 13.91 -15.06 -10.64
CA SER A 28 14.96 -14.21 -10.07
C SER A 28 14.49 -13.54 -8.77
N VAL A 29 15.43 -12.97 -8.02
CA VAL A 29 15.11 -12.13 -6.85
C VAL A 29 14.26 -10.92 -7.23
N MET A 30 14.46 -10.34 -8.41
CA MET A 30 13.68 -9.20 -8.89
C MET A 30 12.25 -9.58 -9.28
N GLU A 31 12.03 -10.77 -9.83
CA GLU A 31 10.70 -11.29 -10.09
C GLU A 31 9.95 -11.55 -8.77
N LEU A 32 10.64 -12.14 -7.78
CA LEU A 32 10.09 -12.33 -6.44
C LEU A 32 9.74 -10.99 -5.76
N HIS A 33 10.59 -9.98 -5.92
CA HIS A 33 10.35 -8.61 -5.47
C HIS A 33 9.01 -8.07 -6.02
N CYS A 34 8.74 -8.25 -7.31
CA CYS A 34 7.48 -7.84 -7.94
C CYS A 34 6.30 -8.66 -7.43
N ARG A 35 6.40 -9.99 -7.40
CA ARG A 35 5.31 -10.89 -6.95
C ARG A 35 4.89 -10.66 -5.50
N LEU A 36 5.81 -10.22 -4.65
CA LEU A 36 5.53 -9.87 -3.25
C LEU A 36 5.10 -8.41 -3.05
N GLY A 37 4.77 -7.68 -4.12
CA GLY A 37 4.26 -6.31 -4.03
C GLY A 37 5.35 -5.27 -3.82
N HIS A 38 6.47 -5.42 -4.53
CA HIS A 38 7.59 -4.47 -4.52
C HIS A 38 8.28 -4.32 -3.15
N ILE A 39 8.37 -5.40 -2.36
CA ILE A 39 9.17 -5.42 -1.12
C ILE A 39 10.64 -5.07 -1.39
N SER A 40 11.42 -4.60 -0.43
CA SER A 40 12.86 -4.38 -0.65
C SER A 40 13.55 -5.60 -1.33
N PRO A 41 14.33 -5.41 -2.42
CA PRO A 41 15.08 -6.51 -3.04
C PRO A 41 15.99 -7.25 -2.05
N ALA A 42 16.53 -6.54 -1.05
CA ALA A 42 17.31 -7.16 0.03
C ALA A 42 16.45 -8.06 0.93
N VAL A 43 15.19 -7.69 1.19
CA VAL A 43 14.25 -8.53 1.92
C VAL A 43 13.85 -9.73 1.06
N ALA A 44 13.56 -9.55 -0.23
CA ALA A 44 13.28 -10.65 -1.15
C ALA A 44 14.43 -11.67 -1.18
N LYS A 45 15.68 -11.20 -1.24
CA LYS A 45 16.88 -12.05 -1.18
C LYS A 45 16.97 -12.81 0.15
N ARG A 46 16.76 -12.14 1.28
CA ARG A 46 16.77 -12.80 2.61
C ARG A 46 15.66 -13.84 2.74
N LEU A 47 14.46 -13.56 2.22
CA LEU A 47 13.36 -14.52 2.21
C LEU A 47 13.71 -15.77 1.41
N ALA A 48 14.33 -15.58 0.24
CA ALA A 48 14.83 -16.66 -0.59
C ALA A 48 15.91 -17.51 0.12
N GLU A 49 16.91 -16.86 0.72
CA GLU A 49 18.00 -17.52 1.46
C GLU A 49 17.49 -18.26 2.70
N SER A 50 16.49 -17.72 3.38
CA SER A 50 15.89 -18.33 4.58
C SER A 50 14.98 -19.53 4.28
N GLY A 51 14.72 -19.84 3.01
CA GLY A 51 13.84 -20.95 2.62
C GLY A 51 12.37 -20.76 3.01
N LEU A 52 11.94 -19.53 3.31
CA LEU A 52 10.57 -19.20 3.71
C LEU A 52 9.56 -19.19 2.55
N ILE A 53 10.03 -19.41 1.32
CA ILE A 53 9.22 -19.42 0.10
C ILE A 53 9.17 -20.84 -0.43
N SER A 54 8.01 -21.48 -0.30
CA SER A 54 7.74 -22.81 -0.84
C SER A 54 7.24 -22.76 -2.28
N GLY A 55 7.50 -23.82 -3.06
CA GLY A 55 6.93 -23.98 -4.41
C GLY A 55 7.63 -23.21 -5.53
N LEU A 56 8.64 -22.38 -5.22
CA LEU A 56 9.42 -21.61 -6.18
C LEU A 56 10.91 -21.90 -6.03
N LYS A 57 11.65 -22.01 -7.14
CA LYS A 57 13.12 -22.06 -7.13
C LYS A 57 13.64 -20.66 -7.39
N ILE A 58 14.31 -20.06 -6.41
CA ILE A 58 14.81 -18.69 -6.57
C ILE A 58 16.28 -18.75 -7.00
N ASP A 59 16.60 -18.09 -8.11
CA ASP A 59 17.98 -17.97 -8.58
C ASP A 59 18.70 -16.86 -7.81
N LEU A 60 19.65 -17.28 -6.97
CA LEU A 60 20.49 -16.40 -6.15
C LEU A 60 21.84 -16.09 -6.82
N SER A 61 22.15 -16.70 -7.97
CA SER A 61 23.42 -16.51 -8.69
C SER A 61 23.47 -15.18 -9.46
N ALA A 62 22.29 -14.65 -9.79
CA ALA A 62 22.15 -13.39 -10.49
C ALA A 62 22.53 -12.22 -9.55
N ASN A 63 23.73 -11.66 -9.76
CA ASN A 63 24.12 -10.37 -9.19
C ASN A 63 23.52 -9.22 -10.03
N GLU A 64 22.22 -9.31 -10.31
CA GLU A 64 21.53 -8.32 -11.12
C GLU A 64 21.45 -6.97 -10.37
N PRO A 65 21.61 -5.84 -11.09
CA PRO A 65 21.39 -4.54 -10.51
C PRO A 65 19.95 -4.44 -10.00
N THR A 66 19.80 -4.00 -8.74
CA THR A 66 18.49 -3.87 -8.08
C THR A 66 17.78 -2.59 -8.54
N PHE A 67 17.38 -2.56 -9.81
CA PHE A 67 16.61 -1.46 -10.37
C PHE A 67 15.19 -1.90 -10.69
N CYS A 68 14.20 -1.16 -10.19
CA CYS A 68 12.79 -1.37 -10.48
C CYS A 68 12.13 0.00 -10.67
N GLU A 69 11.63 0.26 -11.88
CA GLU A 69 10.99 1.53 -12.23
C GLU A 69 9.79 1.83 -11.34
N SER A 70 8.90 0.84 -11.13
CA SER A 70 7.74 0.98 -10.25
C SER A 70 8.13 1.40 -8.83
N CYS A 71 9.23 0.86 -8.30
CA CYS A 71 9.74 1.27 -6.99
C CYS A 71 10.23 2.71 -6.98
N VAL A 72 10.91 3.14 -8.04
CA VAL A 72 11.43 4.51 -8.13
C VAL A 72 10.27 5.51 -8.19
N TYR A 73 9.26 5.24 -9.03
CA TYR A 73 8.08 6.11 -9.16
C TYR A 73 7.19 6.09 -7.91
N ALA A 74 7.00 4.93 -7.29
CA ALA A 74 6.17 4.80 -6.09
C ALA A 74 6.85 5.32 -4.83
N LYS A 75 8.19 5.32 -4.77
CA LYS A 75 8.94 5.94 -3.67
C LYS A 75 8.96 7.45 -3.84
N ALA A 76 7.85 8.08 -3.50
CA ALA A 76 7.85 9.50 -3.19
C ALA A 76 8.89 9.75 -2.07
N THR A 77 10.01 10.37 -2.40
CA THR A 77 10.93 10.84 -1.37
C THR A 77 10.26 12.00 -0.66
N ARG A 78 9.84 11.79 0.60
CA ARG A 78 9.38 12.89 1.43
C ARG A 78 10.55 13.88 1.55
N LYS A 79 10.41 15.05 0.92
CA LYS A 79 11.33 16.17 1.21
C LYS A 79 11.31 16.40 2.71
N PRO A 80 12.47 16.50 3.39
CA PRO A 80 12.47 16.79 4.81
C PRO A 80 11.71 18.09 5.03
N ILE A 81 10.71 18.05 5.90
CA ILE A 81 10.07 19.27 6.37
C ILE A 81 11.10 19.96 7.25
N ALA A 82 11.39 21.24 6.96
CA ALA A 82 12.28 22.03 7.79
C ALA A 82 11.78 21.98 9.24
N LYS A 83 12.66 21.61 10.18
CA LYS A 83 12.31 21.54 11.60
C LYS A 83 12.08 22.92 12.18
N GLU A 84 12.74 23.90 11.61
CA GLU A 84 12.68 25.29 12.00
C GLU A 84 11.94 26.08 10.93
N ARG A 85 11.17 27.07 11.38
CA ARG A 85 10.50 28.01 10.50
C ARG A 85 11.56 28.86 9.82
N ILE A 86 11.51 28.92 8.50
CA ILE A 86 12.31 29.85 7.72
C ILE A 86 11.52 31.15 7.63
N GLY A 87 12.12 32.26 8.07
CA GLY A 87 11.53 33.60 8.02
C GLY A 87 11.18 34.19 9.38
N GLU A 88 11.13 35.52 9.44
CA GLU A 88 10.82 36.28 10.65
C GLU A 88 9.38 36.07 11.09
N ARG A 89 9.16 36.00 12.40
CA ARG A 89 7.80 35.90 12.97
C ARG A 89 7.18 37.29 12.88
N ALA A 90 5.99 37.38 12.29
CA ALA A 90 5.25 38.63 12.30
C ALA A 90 4.95 39.01 13.77
N GLU A 91 5.42 40.18 14.17
CA GLU A 91 5.19 40.75 15.51
C GLU A 91 3.85 41.51 15.57
N GLU A 92 3.35 41.92 14.41
CA GLU A 92 2.07 42.60 14.22
C GLU A 92 1.28 41.94 13.08
N PHE A 93 -0.01 42.28 12.93
CA PHE A 93 -0.86 41.78 11.85
C PHE A 93 -0.34 42.25 10.48
N ALA A 94 0.47 41.42 9.83
CA ALA A 94 1.12 41.75 8.56
C ALA A 94 0.37 41.21 7.33
N GLU A 95 -0.17 39.99 7.40
CA GLU A 95 -0.78 39.31 6.24
C GLU A 95 -1.99 38.47 6.67
N VAL A 96 -3.06 38.53 5.87
CA VAL A 96 -4.28 37.74 6.09
C VAL A 96 -4.42 36.74 4.97
N HIS A 97 -4.25 35.45 5.30
CA HIS A 97 -4.56 34.37 4.39
C HIS A 97 -6.05 34.01 4.54
N THR A 98 -6.78 34.04 3.43
CA THR A 98 -8.16 33.56 3.36
C THR A 98 -8.20 32.34 2.45
N ASP A 99 -8.94 31.32 2.86
CA ASP A 99 -9.16 30.12 2.05
C ASP A 99 -10.66 29.82 2.05
N VAL A 100 -11.14 29.24 0.95
CA VAL A 100 -12.54 28.86 0.79
C VAL A 100 -12.66 27.38 1.06
N TRP A 101 -13.42 27.03 2.08
CA TRP A 101 -13.86 25.64 2.23
C TRP A 101 -14.85 25.34 1.09
N SER A 102 -14.43 24.45 0.17
CA SER A 102 -15.23 23.79 -0.88
C SER A 102 -16.56 23.22 -0.34
N PRO A 103 -17.52 22.74 -1.17
CA PRO A 103 -18.94 22.61 -0.80
C PRO A 103 -19.17 22.13 0.64
N ALA A 104 -19.53 23.06 1.52
CA ALA A 104 -19.83 22.73 2.89
C ALA A 104 -21.09 21.85 2.89
N PRO A 105 -21.18 20.82 3.73
CA PRO A 105 -22.42 20.08 3.90
C PRO A 105 -23.53 21.05 4.26
N VAL A 106 -24.53 21.16 3.39
CA VAL A 106 -25.75 21.92 3.66
C VAL A 106 -26.78 20.95 4.22
N GLU A 107 -27.42 21.34 5.32
CA GLU A 107 -28.60 20.61 5.79
C GLU A 107 -29.71 20.82 4.75
N THR A 108 -30.08 19.74 4.07
CA THR A 108 -31.20 19.78 3.13
C THR A 108 -32.49 19.91 3.92
N LEU A 109 -33.07 21.11 3.95
CA LEU A 109 -34.43 21.31 4.43
C LEU A 109 -35.42 20.75 3.40
N TYR A 110 -35.73 19.46 3.48
CA TYR A 110 -36.90 18.92 2.79
C TYR A 110 -37.82 18.19 3.77
N PRO A 111 -39.13 18.41 3.62
CA PRO A 111 -40.05 17.29 3.56
C PRO A 111 -40.74 17.36 2.20
N PHE A 112 -40.09 16.84 1.15
CA PHE A 112 -40.80 16.46 -0.07
C PHE A 112 -40.41 15.03 -0.43
N PRO A 113 -41.38 14.11 -0.52
CA PRO A 113 -41.11 12.75 -0.94
C PRO A 113 -40.55 12.75 -2.38
N PRO A 114 -39.69 11.77 -2.73
CA PRO A 114 -39.14 11.69 -4.07
C PRO A 114 -40.26 11.62 -5.11
N PRO A 115 -40.12 12.27 -6.28
CA PRO A 115 -41.09 12.12 -7.35
C PRO A 115 -41.18 10.63 -7.72
N GLU A 116 -42.40 10.12 -7.65
CA GLU A 116 -42.77 8.78 -8.04
C GLU A 116 -42.20 8.49 -9.43
N LYS A 117 -41.51 7.36 -9.59
CA LYS A 117 -40.90 6.97 -10.86
C LYS A 117 -42.01 6.92 -11.91
N GLN A 118 -42.02 7.87 -12.85
CA GLN A 118 -42.85 7.74 -14.03
C GLN A 118 -42.39 6.51 -14.79
N SER A 119 -43.22 5.47 -14.73
CA SER A 119 -43.13 4.30 -15.59
C SER A 119 -43.27 4.77 -17.03
N VAL A 120 -42.18 4.76 -17.78
CA VAL A 120 -42.24 4.81 -19.24
C VAL A 120 -42.72 3.44 -19.73
N LEU A 121 -44.04 3.32 -19.92
CA LEU A 121 -44.72 2.21 -20.58
C LEU A 121 -45.65 2.80 -21.65
N GLY A 122 -45.40 2.45 -22.92
CA GLY A 122 -46.24 2.72 -24.09
C GLY A 122 -46.13 4.17 -24.59
N VAL A 123 -45.84 4.46 -25.86
CA VAL A 123 -46.28 3.83 -27.12
C VAL A 123 -45.16 3.90 -28.15
#